data_AF-A0A931GQC6-F1
#
_entry.id   AF-A0A931GQC6-F1
#
_cell.length_a   1.000
_cell.length_b   1.000
_cell.length_c   1.000
_cell.angle_alpha   90.00
_cell.angle_beta   90.00
_cell.angle_gamma   90.00
#
_symmetry.space_group_name_H-M   'P 1'
#
loop_
_entity.id
_entity.type
_entity.pdbx_description
1 polymer ?
#
loop_
_entity_poly.entity_id
_entity_poly.type
_entity_poly.pdbx_seq_one_letter_code
_entity_poly.pdbx_strand_id
1 'polypeptide(L)'
;MRKRARSAIAGASLVLLLAVAGCSSSDVPKPMPTPTQSVPADPALTSVFPDDFTGAVAKTETVRLADAIVSLLPASIVVNVANTEQLVPATASSRSYYGVLRIISLDPTNDPVAISKAMVQKIEASGWTQRESSDDATGVHLVTLLSNSKPNISWLLQLSGDPRVAGQSVIQLQLVSPDLPS
;
A
#
# COMPACT_ATOMS: atom_id res chain seq x y z
N MET A 1 -15.53 48.38 31.92
CA MET A 1 -16.01 48.97 33.19
C MET A 1 -17.48 49.36 33.04
N ARG A 2 -18.29 49.12 34.09
CA ARG A 2 -19.77 49.31 34.22
C ARG A 2 -20.58 48.15 33.61
N LYS A 3 -21.56 47.51 34.27
CA LYS A 3 -22.29 47.80 35.52
C LYS A 3 -23.03 46.53 36.03
N ARG A 4 -22.84 46.27 37.33
CA ARG A 4 -23.84 45.96 38.39
C ARG A 4 -24.85 44.81 38.26
N ALA A 5 -24.77 43.98 39.30
CA ALA A 5 -25.69 42.95 39.81
C ALA A 5 -27.11 43.42 40.18
N ARG A 6 -28.04 42.45 40.35
CA ARG A 6 -28.91 42.28 41.54
C ARG A 6 -29.71 40.95 41.50
N SER A 7 -29.73 40.28 42.66
CA SER A 7 -30.56 39.15 43.15
C SER A 7 -32.07 39.47 43.13
N ALA A 8 -33.08 38.64 43.46
CA ALA A 8 -33.35 37.30 44.00
C ALA A 8 -34.84 36.95 43.62
N ILE A 9 -35.38 35.72 43.72
CA ILE A 9 -36.23 35.17 44.83
C ILE A 9 -36.78 33.83 44.25
N ALA A 10 -36.40 32.67 44.78
CA ALA A 10 -37.14 31.79 45.69
C ALA A 10 -38.50 31.24 45.19
N GLY A 11 -38.56 29.91 45.04
CA GLY A 11 -39.78 29.12 44.95
C GLY A 11 -39.47 27.70 45.40
N ALA A 12 -39.70 27.44 46.69
CA ALA A 12 -39.51 26.14 47.31
C ALA A 12 -40.57 25.15 46.82
N SER A 13 -40.17 23.89 46.57
CA SER A 13 -40.99 22.73 46.89
C SER A 13 -40.11 21.48 46.96
N LEU A 14 -40.13 20.91 48.15
CA LEU A 14 -39.45 19.72 48.60
C LEU A 14 -40.45 18.56 48.53
N VAL A 15 -40.21 17.52 47.73
CA VAL A 15 -40.73 16.17 48.00
C VAL A 15 -39.75 15.12 47.47
N LEU A 16 -39.22 14.33 48.42
CA LEU A 16 -38.50 13.07 48.24
C LEU A 16 -39.35 12.06 47.46
N LEU A 17 -38.73 11.26 46.61
CA LEU A 17 -39.07 9.84 46.48
C LEU A 17 -37.82 9.04 46.08
N LEU A 18 -37.38 8.18 46.99
CA LEU A 18 -36.43 7.11 46.72
C LEU A 18 -37.05 6.11 45.76
N ALA A 19 -36.30 5.71 44.73
CA ALA A 19 -36.43 4.38 44.15
C ALA A 19 -35.03 3.89 43.72
N VAL A 20 -34.56 2.89 44.44
CA VAL A 20 -33.41 2.06 44.10
C VAL A 20 -33.82 1.17 42.93
N ALA A 21 -33.19 1.33 41.77
CA ALA A 21 -33.21 0.33 40.71
C ALA A 21 -31.91 0.47 39.89
N GLY A 22 -31.16 -0.63 39.82
CA GLY A 22 -29.74 -0.65 39.46
C GLY A 22 -29.38 -0.05 38.10
N CYS A 23 -28.23 0.64 38.08
CA CYS A 23 -27.41 0.78 36.88
C CYS A 23 -27.04 -0.62 36.40
N SER A 24 -27.82 -1.16 35.46
CA SER A 24 -27.29 -2.13 34.53
C SER A 24 -26.51 -1.32 33.51
N SER A 25 -25.19 -1.29 33.66
CA SER A 25 -24.30 -0.84 32.59
C SER A 25 -24.68 -1.64 31.35
N SER A 26 -25.21 -0.96 30.32
CA SER A 26 -25.30 -1.56 28.99
C SER A 26 -23.88 -1.91 28.56
N ASP A 27 -23.52 -3.18 28.66
CA ASP A 27 -22.43 -3.77 27.90
C ASP A 27 -22.77 -3.55 26.42
N VAL A 28 -22.22 -2.47 25.85
CA VAL A 28 -22.14 -2.33 24.40
C VAL A 28 -21.27 -3.49 23.94
N PRO A 29 -21.78 -4.42 23.09
CA PRO A 29 -20.95 -5.49 22.58
C PRO A 29 -19.79 -4.85 21.83
N LYS A 30 -18.58 -4.98 22.39
CA LYS A 30 -17.36 -4.60 21.69
C LYS A 30 -17.36 -5.39 20.38
N PRO A 31 -17.30 -4.74 19.20
CA PRO A 31 -17.24 -5.49 17.95
C PRO A 31 -16.01 -6.40 18.05
N MET A 32 -16.27 -7.70 17.96
CA MET A 32 -15.22 -8.71 17.90
C MET A 32 -14.34 -8.34 16.70
N PRO A 33 -13.01 -8.29 16.83
CA PRO A 33 -12.16 -8.04 15.68
C PRO A 33 -12.47 -9.13 14.65
N THR A 34 -12.99 -8.72 13.50
CA THR A 34 -13.16 -9.61 12.35
C THR A 34 -11.78 -10.23 12.11
N PRO A 35 -11.66 -11.56 12.07
CA PRO A 35 -10.38 -12.20 11.77
C PRO A 35 -9.88 -11.62 10.45
N THR A 36 -8.72 -10.96 10.48
CA THR A 36 -8.04 -10.49 9.28
C THR A 36 -7.84 -11.71 8.39
N GLN A 37 -8.60 -11.78 7.30
CA GLN A 37 -8.47 -12.86 6.34
C GLN A 37 -7.04 -12.80 5.81
N SER A 38 -6.20 -13.77 6.19
CA SER A 38 -4.81 -13.78 5.72
C SER A 38 -4.83 -14.10 4.22
N VAL A 39 -4.42 -13.15 3.41
CA VAL A 39 -4.14 -13.40 1.99
C VAL A 39 -2.96 -14.37 1.93
N PRO A 40 -3.08 -15.54 1.28
CA PRO A 40 -1.94 -16.46 1.13
C PRO A 40 -0.80 -15.78 0.37
N ALA A 41 0.43 -15.96 0.83
CA ALA A 41 1.63 -15.50 0.14
C ALA A 41 1.76 -16.19 -1.23
N ASP A 42 2.06 -15.43 -2.28
CA ASP A 42 2.40 -15.98 -3.58
C ASP A 42 3.92 -16.28 -3.62
N PRO A 43 4.33 -17.56 -3.79
CA PRO A 43 5.76 -17.89 -3.86
C PRO A 43 6.47 -17.19 -5.02
N ALA A 44 5.77 -16.86 -6.12
CA ALA A 44 6.36 -16.13 -7.24
C ALA A 44 6.73 -14.68 -6.87
N LEU A 45 6.05 -14.10 -5.88
CA LEU A 45 6.35 -12.75 -5.38
C LEU A 45 7.46 -12.73 -4.33
N THR A 46 7.97 -13.89 -3.90
CA THR A 46 9.07 -13.92 -2.93
C THR A 46 10.36 -13.45 -3.59
N SER A 47 11.04 -12.48 -2.97
CA SER A 47 12.36 -12.03 -3.42
C SER A 47 13.38 -13.14 -3.22
N VAL A 48 14.11 -13.52 -4.27
CA VAL A 48 15.22 -14.47 -4.18
C VAL A 48 16.51 -13.67 -4.14
N PHE A 49 17.34 -13.90 -3.11
CA PHE A 49 18.69 -13.35 -3.05
C PHE A 49 19.69 -14.43 -3.44
N PRO A 50 20.19 -14.42 -4.67
CA PRO A 50 21.20 -15.38 -5.08
C PRO A 50 22.52 -15.07 -4.37
N ASP A 51 23.32 -16.12 -4.17
CA ASP A 51 24.62 -16.00 -3.50
C ASP A 51 25.59 -15.11 -4.29
N ASP A 52 25.50 -15.13 -5.62
CA ASP A 52 26.22 -14.24 -6.54
C ASP A 52 25.25 -13.28 -7.24
N PHE A 53 25.37 -11.98 -6.95
CA PHE A 53 24.53 -10.94 -7.55
C PHE A 53 25.24 -10.24 -8.72
N THR A 54 25.20 -10.87 -9.90
CA THR A 54 25.74 -10.29 -11.15
C THR A 54 24.68 -9.48 -11.89
N GLY A 55 25.07 -8.69 -12.89
CA GLY A 55 24.11 -7.96 -13.74
C GLY A 55 23.11 -8.87 -14.46
N ALA A 56 23.53 -10.06 -14.91
CA ALA A 56 22.63 -11.02 -15.56
C ALA A 56 21.61 -11.63 -14.58
N VAL A 57 22.05 -11.88 -13.36
CA VAL A 57 21.19 -12.39 -12.28
C VAL A 57 20.22 -11.32 -11.79
N ALA A 58 20.70 -10.09 -11.60
CA ALA A 58 19.85 -8.95 -11.27
C ALA A 58 18.80 -8.70 -12.35
N LYS A 59 19.16 -8.81 -13.64
CA LYS A 59 18.20 -8.80 -14.75
C LYS A 59 17.15 -9.88 -14.57
N THR A 60 17.58 -11.14 -14.49
CA THR A 60 16.69 -12.30 -14.46
C THR A 60 15.69 -12.20 -13.31
N GLU A 61 16.15 -11.93 -12.09
CA GLU A 61 15.27 -11.88 -10.92
C GLU A 61 14.37 -10.64 -10.91
N THR A 62 14.86 -9.48 -11.37
CA THR A 62 14.04 -8.26 -11.42
C THR A 62 12.93 -8.40 -12.46
N VAL A 63 13.23 -9.00 -13.63
CA VAL A 63 12.20 -9.28 -14.65
C VAL A 63 11.21 -10.33 -14.14
N ARG A 64 11.68 -11.43 -13.54
CA ARG A 64 10.82 -12.47 -12.96
C ARG A 64 9.86 -11.90 -11.91
N LEU A 65 10.35 -11.04 -11.01
CA LEU A 65 9.51 -10.38 -10.01
C LEU A 65 8.51 -9.41 -10.66
N ALA A 66 8.92 -8.62 -11.66
CA ALA A 66 8.01 -7.74 -12.37
C ALA A 66 6.90 -8.52 -13.11
N ASP A 67 7.22 -9.68 -13.69
CA ASP A 67 6.25 -10.60 -14.29
C ASP A 67 5.26 -11.14 -13.27
N ALA A 68 5.76 -11.63 -12.12
CA ALA A 68 4.93 -12.13 -11.04
C ALA A 68 3.98 -11.04 -10.48
N ILE A 69 4.43 -9.78 -10.42
CA ILE A 69 3.57 -8.67 -10.00
C ILE A 69 2.50 -8.38 -11.05
N VAL A 70 2.85 -8.34 -12.34
CA VAL A 70 1.87 -8.13 -13.41
C VAL A 70 0.84 -9.26 -13.46
N SER A 71 1.23 -10.50 -13.18
CA SER A 71 0.30 -11.64 -13.15
C SER A 71 -0.71 -11.61 -12.00
N LEU A 72 -0.59 -10.66 -11.06
CA LEU A 72 -1.65 -10.40 -10.07
C LEU A 72 -2.91 -9.81 -10.69
N LEU A 73 -2.79 -9.24 -11.89
CA LEU A 73 -3.89 -8.69 -12.66
C LEU A 73 -4.57 -9.79 -13.49
N PRO A 74 -5.91 -9.88 -13.48
CA PRO A 74 -6.63 -10.72 -14.41
C PRO A 74 -6.32 -10.31 -15.87
N ALA A 75 -5.98 -11.27 -16.72
CA ALA A 75 -5.70 -10.99 -18.14
C ALA A 75 -6.89 -10.31 -18.86
N SER A 76 -8.12 -10.55 -18.40
CA SER A 76 -9.34 -9.96 -18.97
C SER A 76 -9.45 -8.45 -18.81
N ILE A 77 -8.71 -7.85 -17.86
CA ILE A 77 -8.74 -6.40 -17.62
C ILE A 77 -7.52 -5.68 -18.18
N VAL A 78 -6.52 -6.41 -18.67
CA VAL A 78 -5.27 -5.83 -19.21
C VAL A 78 -5.41 -5.64 -20.71
N VAL A 79 -5.28 -4.40 -21.17
CA VAL A 79 -5.32 -4.03 -22.59
C VAL A 79 -3.93 -4.10 -23.21
N ASN A 80 -2.92 -3.58 -22.50
CA ASN A 80 -1.54 -3.56 -22.98
C ASN A 80 -0.55 -3.48 -21.82
N VAL A 81 0.65 -4.03 -22.02
CA VAL A 81 1.80 -3.86 -21.12
C VAL A 81 2.98 -3.34 -21.94
N ALA A 82 3.34 -2.07 -21.74
CA ALA A 82 4.59 -1.53 -22.24
C ALA A 82 5.71 -1.84 -21.25
N ASN A 83 6.82 -2.42 -21.72
CA ASN A 83 7.95 -2.84 -20.90
C ASN A 83 9.22 -2.09 -21.31
N THR A 84 9.90 -1.51 -20.33
CA THR A 84 11.24 -0.95 -20.47
C THR A 84 12.11 -1.51 -19.36
N GLU A 85 13.24 -2.12 -19.72
CA GLU A 85 14.17 -2.71 -18.76
C GLU A 85 15.60 -2.33 -19.12
N GLN A 86 16.44 -2.04 -18.12
CA GLN A 86 17.80 -1.61 -18.37
C GLN A 86 18.71 -1.78 -17.15
N LEU A 87 20.00 -1.98 -17.42
CA LEU A 87 21.04 -1.80 -16.42
C LEU A 87 21.34 -0.30 -16.32
N VAL A 88 21.24 0.25 -15.11
CA VAL A 88 21.37 1.69 -14.84
C VAL A 88 22.58 1.94 -13.94
N PRO A 89 23.46 2.89 -14.30
CA PRO A 89 24.49 3.36 -13.38
C PRO A 89 23.86 4.00 -12.14
N ALA A 90 24.30 3.61 -10.94
CA ALA A 90 23.89 4.28 -9.72
C ALA A 90 24.50 5.68 -9.71
N THR A 91 23.69 6.73 -9.57
CA THR A 91 24.19 8.11 -9.67
C THR A 91 25.06 8.54 -8.47
N ALA A 92 24.92 7.84 -7.34
CA ALA A 92 25.63 8.13 -6.09
C ALA A 92 26.82 7.17 -5.81
N SER A 93 27.08 6.20 -6.68
CA SER A 93 28.18 5.24 -6.49
C SER A 93 28.73 4.77 -7.85
N SER A 94 29.89 4.12 -7.87
CA SER A 94 30.39 3.46 -9.08
C SER A 94 29.64 2.15 -9.39
N ARG A 95 28.56 1.85 -8.66
CA ARG A 95 27.78 0.62 -8.82
C ARG A 95 26.70 0.81 -9.88
N SER A 96 26.00 -0.26 -10.19
CA SER A 96 24.86 -0.26 -11.12
C SER A 96 23.72 -1.05 -10.50
N TYR A 97 22.50 -0.83 -10.94
CA TYR A 97 21.34 -1.64 -10.58
C TYR A 97 20.55 -1.97 -11.83
N TYR A 98 19.73 -3.02 -11.78
CA TYR A 98 18.81 -3.35 -12.86
C TYR A 98 17.43 -2.76 -12.57
N GLY A 99 16.88 -2.00 -13.51
CA GLY A 99 15.56 -1.38 -13.40
C GLY A 99 14.58 -1.93 -14.43
N VAL A 100 13.33 -2.11 -14.01
CA VAL A 100 12.18 -2.45 -14.85
C VAL A 100 11.10 -1.39 -14.63
N LEU A 101 10.60 -0.83 -15.73
CA LEU A 101 9.43 0.04 -15.77
C LEU A 101 8.36 -0.61 -16.64
N ARG A 102 7.17 -0.83 -16.08
CA ARG A 102 6.00 -1.28 -16.83
C ARG A 102 4.88 -0.27 -16.73
N ILE A 103 4.30 0.04 -17.88
CA ILE A 103 3.07 0.82 -17.99
C ILE A 103 1.99 -0.14 -18.47
N ILE A 104 1.01 -0.39 -17.61
CA ILE A 104 -0.04 -1.37 -17.80
C ILE A 104 -1.33 -0.60 -18.07
N SER A 105 -1.81 -0.65 -19.31
CA SER A 105 -3.11 -0.10 -19.67
C SER A 105 -4.18 -1.13 -19.35
N LEU A 106 -5.20 -0.71 -18.61
CA LEU A 106 -6.35 -1.52 -18.24
C LEU A 106 -7.58 -1.13 -19.07
N ASP A 107 -8.61 -1.98 -19.03
CA ASP A 107 -9.94 -1.59 -19.48
C ASP A 107 -10.40 -0.34 -18.69
N PRO A 108 -10.82 0.74 -19.37
CA PRO A 108 -11.18 2.02 -18.74
C PRO A 108 -12.27 1.97 -17.67
N THR A 109 -13.06 0.90 -17.62
CA THR A 109 -14.11 0.71 -16.60
C THR A 109 -13.55 0.31 -15.24
N ASN A 110 -12.26 -0.05 -15.16
CA ASN A 110 -11.60 -0.47 -13.94
C ASN A 110 -10.92 0.71 -13.24
N ASP A 111 -11.04 0.78 -11.91
CA ASP A 111 -10.34 1.76 -11.08
C ASP A 111 -8.87 1.33 -10.87
N PRO A 112 -7.89 2.05 -11.47
CA PRO A 112 -6.49 1.68 -11.36
C PRO A 112 -5.95 1.88 -9.93
N VAL A 113 -6.54 2.79 -9.16
CA VAL A 113 -6.14 3.07 -7.77
C VAL A 113 -6.55 1.91 -6.88
N ALA A 114 -7.83 1.52 -6.93
CA ALA A 114 -8.33 0.38 -6.16
C ALA A 114 -7.58 -0.92 -6.50
N ILE A 115 -7.27 -1.14 -7.78
CA ILE A 115 -6.51 -2.32 -8.22
C ILE A 115 -5.08 -2.27 -7.71
N SER A 116 -4.37 -1.15 -7.85
CA SER A 116 -2.99 -1.03 -7.36
C SER A 116 -2.91 -1.27 -5.84
N LYS A 117 -3.87 -0.76 -5.06
CA LYS A 117 -3.98 -1.02 -3.63
C LYS A 117 -4.18 -2.51 -3.31
N ALA A 118 -5.04 -3.19 -4.07
CA ALA A 118 -5.23 -4.63 -3.92
C ALA A 118 -3.98 -5.44 -4.29
N MET A 119 -3.22 -5.00 -5.30
CA MET A 119 -1.92 -5.61 -5.64
C MET A 119 -0.92 -5.44 -4.50
N VAL A 120 -0.79 -4.22 -3.92
CA VAL A 120 0.09 -3.96 -2.77
C VAL A 120 -0.23 -4.92 -1.63
N GLN A 121 -1.50 -5.09 -1.26
CA GLN A 121 -1.90 -6.02 -0.19
C GLN A 121 -1.44 -7.46 -0.44
N LYS A 122 -1.53 -7.94 -1.69
CA LYS A 122 -1.03 -9.28 -2.07
C LYS A 122 0.49 -9.38 -2.00
N ILE A 123 1.20 -8.30 -2.37
CA ILE A 123 2.66 -8.25 -2.32
C ILE A 123 3.15 -8.21 -0.86
N GLU A 124 2.55 -7.38 -0.01
CA GLU A 124 2.85 -7.35 1.43
C GLU A 124 2.63 -8.71 2.09
N ALA A 125 1.52 -9.38 1.77
CA ALA A 125 1.24 -10.74 2.24
C ALA A 125 2.33 -11.75 1.82
N SER A 126 3.09 -11.45 0.77
CA SER A 126 4.21 -12.27 0.28
C SER A 126 5.56 -11.91 0.91
N GLY A 127 5.57 -11.11 1.99
CA GLY A 127 6.77 -10.82 2.78
C GLY A 127 7.51 -9.56 2.36
N TRP A 128 6.80 -8.59 1.79
CA TRP A 128 7.32 -7.25 1.53
C TRP A 128 6.86 -6.25 2.60
N THR A 129 7.65 -5.21 2.85
CA THR A 129 7.35 -4.12 3.79
C THR A 129 7.10 -2.86 3.00
N GLN A 130 5.96 -2.23 3.27
CA GLN A 130 5.70 -0.87 2.84
C GLN A 130 6.54 0.14 3.63
N ARG A 131 7.33 0.93 2.90
CA ARG A 131 8.13 2.05 3.45
C ARG A 131 7.32 3.34 3.49
N GLU A 132 6.71 3.67 2.36
CA GLU A 132 6.03 4.95 2.14
C GLU A 132 4.81 4.72 1.26
N SER A 133 3.76 5.52 1.49
CA SER A 133 2.58 5.59 0.64
C SER A 133 2.19 7.06 0.47
N SER A 134 1.94 7.48 -0.77
CA SER A 134 1.39 8.81 -1.08
C SER A 134 -0.09 8.75 -1.43
N ASP A 135 -0.78 9.85 -1.14
CA ASP A 135 -2.22 9.94 -0.91
C ASP A 135 -3.13 9.67 -2.13
N ASP A 136 -4.28 9.05 -1.84
CA ASP A 136 -5.38 8.69 -2.74
C ASP A 136 -6.04 9.94 -3.38
N ALA A 137 -5.78 11.14 -2.83
CA ALA A 137 -6.40 12.40 -3.26
C ALA A 137 -6.00 12.88 -4.67
N THR A 138 -4.81 12.54 -5.15
CA THR A 138 -4.35 12.88 -6.52
C THR A 138 -4.61 11.74 -7.50
N GLY A 139 -5.15 10.64 -7.01
CA GLY A 139 -5.29 9.41 -7.77
C GLY A 139 -4.00 8.63 -7.95
N VAL A 140 -2.83 9.20 -7.62
CA VAL A 140 -1.55 8.51 -7.75
C VAL A 140 -1.18 7.86 -6.42
N HIS A 141 -1.49 6.58 -6.29
CA HIS A 141 -1.13 5.79 -5.11
C HIS A 141 0.29 5.25 -5.26
N LEU A 142 1.32 6.02 -4.93
CA LEU A 142 2.70 5.51 -4.93
C LEU A 142 2.93 4.69 -3.67
N VAL A 143 3.33 3.44 -3.81
CA VAL A 143 3.78 2.62 -2.68
C VAL A 143 5.17 2.12 -2.94
N THR A 144 6.09 2.43 -2.02
CA THR A 144 7.44 1.86 -2.02
C THR A 144 7.49 0.62 -1.13
N LEU A 145 7.75 -0.54 -1.72
CA LEU A 145 7.91 -1.81 -1.00
C LEU A 145 9.36 -2.30 -1.02
N LEU A 146 9.77 -2.99 0.05
CA LEU A 146 11.07 -3.63 0.22
C LEU A 146 10.92 -5.08 0.66
N SER A 147 11.94 -5.90 0.40
CA SER A 147 11.97 -7.26 0.94
C SER A 147 12.19 -7.26 2.45
N ASN A 148 11.40 -8.06 3.17
CA ASN A 148 11.56 -8.24 4.62
C ASN A 148 12.76 -9.11 4.97
N SER A 149 13.22 -9.94 4.03
CA SER A 149 14.27 -10.93 4.28
C SER A 149 15.67 -10.30 4.35
N LYS A 150 15.93 -9.22 3.60
CA LYS A 150 17.19 -8.47 3.62
C LYS A 150 16.95 -6.97 3.44
N PRO A 151 16.45 -6.25 4.46
CA PRO A 151 16.06 -4.84 4.31
C PRO A 151 17.19 -3.89 3.88
N ASN A 152 18.46 -4.31 4.03
CA ASN A 152 19.65 -3.53 3.64
C ASN A 152 20.11 -3.78 2.20
N ILE A 153 19.64 -4.85 1.56
CA ILE A 153 19.94 -5.23 0.18
C ILE A 153 18.62 -5.74 -0.35
N SER A 154 17.78 -4.86 -0.88
CA SER A 154 16.40 -5.21 -1.21
C SER A 154 15.99 -4.63 -2.55
N TRP A 155 15.12 -5.36 -3.24
CA TRP A 155 14.38 -4.78 -4.35
C TRP A 155 13.47 -3.68 -3.83
N LEU A 156 13.42 -2.59 -4.57
CA LEU A 156 12.52 -1.47 -4.32
C LEU A 156 11.46 -1.48 -5.41
N LEU A 157 10.21 -1.68 -5.02
CA LEU A 157 9.05 -1.58 -5.90
C LEU A 157 8.33 -0.27 -5.63
N GLN A 158 8.11 0.54 -6.65
CA GLN A 158 7.11 1.59 -6.67
C GLN A 158 5.94 1.15 -7.56
N LEU A 159 4.74 1.05 -6.99
CA LEU A 159 3.51 0.76 -7.74
C LEU A 159 2.58 1.96 -7.66
N SER A 160 1.90 2.31 -8.75
CA SER A 160 0.89 3.38 -8.77
C SER A 160 -0.20 3.19 -9.81
N GLY A 161 -1.46 3.43 -9.43
CA GLY A 161 -2.56 3.68 -10.36
C GLY A 161 -2.62 5.16 -10.77
N ASP A 162 -3.08 5.47 -11.98
CA ASP A 162 -3.33 6.84 -12.45
C ASP A 162 -4.77 7.00 -12.98
N PRO A 163 -5.66 7.69 -12.26
CA PRO A 163 -7.03 7.96 -12.68
C PRO A 163 -7.20 9.37 -13.27
N ARG A 164 -6.12 10.13 -13.49
CA ARG A 164 -6.21 11.56 -13.85
C ARG A 164 -6.77 11.81 -15.25
N VAL A 165 -6.73 10.80 -16.12
CA VAL A 165 -7.24 10.90 -17.49
C VAL A 165 -8.53 10.11 -17.62
N ALA A 166 -9.65 10.82 -17.78
CA ALA A 166 -10.96 10.19 -17.96
C ALA A 166 -10.96 9.27 -19.19
N GLY A 167 -11.53 8.06 -19.03
CA GLY A 167 -11.53 7.04 -20.08
C GLY A 167 -10.18 6.32 -20.24
N GLN A 168 -9.21 6.56 -19.35
CA GLN A 168 -8.00 5.77 -19.23
C GLN A 168 -7.90 5.15 -17.84
N SER A 169 -7.32 3.97 -17.78
CA SER A 169 -7.00 3.27 -16.54
C SER A 169 -5.60 2.69 -16.70
N VAL A 170 -4.64 3.21 -15.94
CA VAL A 170 -3.23 2.88 -16.10
C VAL A 170 -2.60 2.55 -14.74
N ILE A 171 -1.80 1.50 -14.70
CA ILE A 171 -0.91 1.19 -13.60
C ILE A 171 0.54 1.33 -14.06
N GLN A 172 1.33 2.08 -13.30
CA GLN A 172 2.77 2.13 -13.42
C GLN A 172 3.40 1.25 -12.36
N LEU A 173 4.34 0.41 -12.79
CA LEU A 173 5.21 -0.41 -11.94
C LEU A 173 6.65 -0.03 -12.24
N GLN A 174 7.38 0.41 -11.22
CA GLN A 174 8.82 0.60 -11.29
C GLN A 174 9.48 -0.30 -10.25
N LEU A 175 10.30 -1.22 -10.70
CA LEU A 175 11.01 -2.17 -9.84
C LEU A 175 12.50 -2.02 -10.10
N VAL A 176 13.27 -1.84 -9.02
CA VAL A 176 14.74 -1.78 -9.10
C VAL A 176 15.36 -2.85 -8.22
N SER A 177 16.43 -3.46 -8.74
CA SER A 177 17.25 -4.39 -7.99
C SER A 177 18.08 -3.69 -6.91
N PRO A 178 18.63 -4.44 -5.94
CA PRO A 178 19.75 -3.96 -5.17
C PRO A 178 20.91 -3.49 -6.07
N ASP A 179 21.77 -2.62 -5.52
CA ASP A 179 23.03 -2.27 -6.17
C ASP A 179 23.90 -3.51 -6.37
N LEU A 180 24.43 -3.66 -7.58
CA LEU A 180 25.41 -4.69 -7.91
C LEU A 180 26.70 -4.44 -7.12
N PRO A 181 27.33 -5.50 -6.57
CA PRO A 181 28.68 -5.40 -6.04
C PRO A 181 29.63 -4.95 -7.16
N SER A 182 30.56 -4.07 -6.77
CA SER A 182 31.62 -3.52 -7.63
C SER A 182 32.71 -4.53 -7.93
#